data_AF-A0A956BV72-F1
#
_entry.id   AF-A0A956BV72-F1
#
_cell.length_a   1.000
_cell.length_b   1.000
_cell.length_c   1.000
_cell.angle_alpha   90.00
_cell.angle_beta   90.00
_cell.angle_gamma   90.00
#
_symmetry.space_group_name_H-M   'P 1'
#
loop_
_entity.id
_entity.type
_entity.pdbx_description
1 polymer ?
#
loop_
_entity_poly.entity_id
_entity_poly.type
_entity_poly.pdbx_seq_one_letter_code
_entity_poly.pdbx_strand_id
1 'polypeptide(L)'
;MAEEDDAAQAELEHFARTLLRLGRALPAARVTFLLDHLERHPLGVHNRTVAERVERALDALPDTPLRASLAGRYRALRDPHLPPIATDASRC
;
A
#
# COMPACT_ATOMS: atom_id res chain seq x y z
N MET A 1 28.48 4.80 -5.00
CA MET A 1 27.35 3.91 -5.33
C MET A 1 26.97 2.96 -4.18
N ALA A 2 27.56 3.04 -2.98
CA ALA A 2 27.13 2.23 -1.83
C ALA A 2 26.13 2.96 -0.90
N GLU A 3 26.17 4.30 -0.85
CA GLU A 3 25.36 5.10 0.09
C GLU A 3 23.88 5.22 -0.30
N GLU A 4 23.53 5.12 -1.59
CA GLU A 4 22.14 5.17 -2.05
C GLU A 4 21.37 3.89 -1.73
N ASP A 5 22.03 2.73 -1.76
CA ASP A 5 21.43 1.44 -1.40
C ASP A 5 21.16 1.36 0.11
N ASP A 6 22.07 1.88 0.94
CA ASP A 6 21.90 1.91 2.40
C ASP A 6 20.73 2.83 2.82
N ALA A 7 20.57 3.98 2.14
CA ALA A 7 19.46 4.90 2.40
C ALA A 7 18.10 4.28 2.01
N ALA A 8 18.01 3.64 0.84
CA ALA A 8 16.80 2.95 0.40
C ALA A 8 16.44 1.78 1.33
N GLN A 9 17.44 1.03 1.79
CA GLN A 9 17.26 -0.07 2.74
C GLN A 9 16.76 0.45 4.10
N ALA A 10 17.33 1.55 4.61
CA ALA A 10 16.92 2.16 5.88
C ALA A 10 15.50 2.71 5.82
N GLU A 11 15.09 3.32 4.70
CA GLU A 11 13.71 3.76 4.48
C GLU A 11 12.74 2.57 4.47
N LEU A 12 13.12 1.47 3.81
CA LEU A 12 12.31 0.26 3.75
C LEU A 12 12.16 -0.40 5.13
N GLU A 13 13.22 -0.43 5.93
CA GLU A 13 13.17 -0.89 7.32
C GLU A 13 12.27 0.00 8.20
N HIS A 14 12.42 1.32 8.09
CA HIS A 14 11.59 2.27 8.82
C HIS A 14 10.12 2.08 8.47
N PHE A 15 9.82 1.98 7.17
CA PHE A 15 8.49 1.73 6.65
C PHE A 15 7.89 0.43 7.20
N ALA A 16 8.66 -0.67 7.19
CA ALA A 16 8.21 -1.97 7.71
C ALA A 16 7.91 -1.90 9.23
N ARG A 17 8.76 -1.24 10.01
CA ARG A 17 8.55 -1.07 11.46
C ARG A 17 7.31 -0.22 11.76
N THR A 18 7.08 0.85 10.99
CA THR A 18 5.88 1.69 11.13
C THR A 18 4.61 0.91 10.83
N LEU A 19 4.61 0.09 9.77
CA LEU A 19 3.47 -0.79 9.45
C LEU A 19 3.16 -1.81 10.56
N LEU A 20 4.18 -2.42 11.16
CA LEU A 20 4.00 -3.37 12.26
C LEU A 20 3.37 -2.70 13.49
N ARG A 21 3.80 -1.47 13.80
CA ARG A 21 3.25 -0.68 14.93
C ARG A 21 1.80 -0.27 14.68
N LEU A 22 1.50 0.26 13.49
CA LEU A 22 0.15 0.69 13.12
C LEU A 22 -0.82 -0.50 13.04
N GLY A 23 -0.39 -1.63 12.48
CA GLY A 23 -1.23 -2.82 12.34
C GLY A 23 -1.71 -3.42 13.65
N ARG A 24 -0.96 -3.25 14.74
CA ARG A 24 -1.36 -3.72 16.09
C ARG A 24 -2.32 -2.77 16.82
N ALA A 25 -2.20 -1.47 16.58
CA ALA A 25 -2.95 -0.46 17.33
C ALA A 25 -4.21 0.02 16.59
N LEU A 26 -4.12 0.23 15.27
CA LEU A 26 -5.13 0.92 14.46
C LEU A 26 -5.12 0.39 13.01
N PRO A 27 -5.95 -0.61 12.68
CA PRO A 27 -5.95 -1.24 11.35
C PRO A 27 -6.25 -0.24 10.22
N ALA A 28 -7.12 0.75 10.48
CA ALA A 28 -7.41 1.80 9.51
C ALA A 28 -6.23 2.75 9.27
N ALA A 29 -5.45 3.06 10.31
CA ALA A 29 -4.26 3.90 10.18
C ALA A 29 -3.18 3.22 9.34
N ARG A 30 -3.09 1.88 9.40
CA ARG A 30 -2.22 1.10 8.50
C ARG A 30 -2.62 1.28 7.03
N VAL A 31 -3.91 1.26 6.72
CA VAL A 31 -4.41 1.50 5.35
C VAL A 31 -4.05 2.91 4.91
N THR A 32 -4.33 3.93 5.72
CA THR A 32 -3.98 5.32 5.42
C THR A 32 -2.51 5.49 5.10
N PHE A 33 -1.62 4.92 5.92
CA PHE A 33 -0.18 5.03 5.72
C PHE A 33 0.30 4.37 4.42
N LEU A 34 -0.28 3.22 4.05
CA LEU A 34 0.04 2.56 2.77
C LEU A 34 -0.43 3.39 1.56
N LEU A 35 -1.60 4.04 1.67
CA LEU A 35 -2.10 4.94 0.64
C LEU A 35 -1.22 6.17 0.48
N ASP A 36 -0.81 6.79 1.59
CA ASP A 36 0.11 7.94 1.57
C ASP A 36 1.46 7.57 0.93
N HIS A 37 1.93 6.33 1.11
CA HIS A 37 3.15 5.85 0.45
C HIS A 37 2.97 5.74 -1.07
N LEU A 38 1.86 5.20 -1.55
CA LEU A 38 1.57 5.13 -2.99
C LEU A 38 1.49 6.52 -3.63
N GLU A 39 0.92 7.50 -2.92
CA GLU A 39 0.85 8.89 -3.37
C GLU A 39 2.22 9.55 -3.49
N ARG A 40 3.13 9.28 -2.55
CA ARG A 40 4.49 9.86 -2.55
C ARG A 40 5.42 9.19 -3.55
N HIS A 41 5.20 7.92 -3.85
CA HIS A 41 6.06 7.11 -4.71
C HIS A 41 5.27 6.51 -5.89
N PRO A 42 4.73 7.32 -6.82
CA PRO A 42 3.82 6.83 -7.87
C PRO A 42 4.46 5.82 -8.83
N LEU A 43 5.79 5.83 -8.99
CA LEU A 43 6.56 4.90 -9.83
C LEU A 43 7.40 3.90 -9.02
N GLY A 44 7.09 3.72 -7.73
CA GLY A 44 7.81 2.82 -6.85
C GLY A 44 7.76 1.37 -7.32
N VAL A 45 8.92 0.71 -7.39
CA VAL A 45 9.03 -0.72 -7.76
C VAL A 45 8.24 -1.65 -6.83
N HIS A 46 7.92 -1.18 -5.62
CA HIS A 46 7.16 -1.90 -4.62
C HIS A 46 5.65 -1.58 -4.63
N ASN A 47 5.17 -0.73 -5.53
CA ASN A 47 3.78 -0.28 -5.54
C ASN A 47 2.77 -1.43 -5.68
N ARG A 48 3.10 -2.46 -6.45
CA ARG A 48 2.27 -3.68 -6.54
C ARG A 48 2.12 -4.36 -5.17
N THR A 49 3.24 -4.59 -4.48
CA THR A 49 3.24 -5.21 -3.15
C THR A 49 2.50 -4.35 -2.12
N VAL A 50 2.64 -3.02 -2.21
CA VAL A 50 1.94 -2.07 -1.35
C VAL A 50 0.44 -2.10 -1.63
N ALA A 51 0.02 -2.14 -2.90
CA ALA A 51 -1.38 -2.26 -3.33
C ALA A 51 -2.03 -3.56 -2.82
N GLU A 52 -1.36 -4.70 -2.97
CA GLU A 52 -1.83 -5.99 -2.41
C GLU A 52 -1.99 -5.94 -0.89
N ARG A 53 -1.10 -5.22 -0.19
CA ARG A 53 -1.21 -5.01 1.26
C ARG A 53 -2.37 -4.10 1.64
N VAL A 54 -2.68 -3.08 0.83
CA VAL A 54 -3.84 -2.21 1.02
C VAL A 54 -5.13 -3.03 0.88
N GLU A 55 -5.26 -3.84 -0.16
CA GLU A 55 -6.43 -4.70 -0.39
C GLU A 55 -6.69 -5.63 0.80
N ARG A 56 -5.66 -6.38 1.23
CA ARG A 56 -5.78 -7.26 2.41
C ARG A 56 -6.14 -6.49 3.69
N ALA A 57 -5.62 -5.28 3.87
CA ALA A 57 -5.91 -4.48 5.04
C ALA A 57 -7.33 -3.88 5.00
N LEU A 58 -7.84 -3.52 3.82
CA LEU A 58 -9.23 -3.09 3.60
C LEU A 58 -10.23 -4.22 3.82
N ASP A 59 -9.90 -5.45 3.41
CA ASP A 59 -10.73 -6.64 3.63
C ASP A 59 -10.82 -7.04 5.11
N ALA A 60 -9.77 -6.76 5.88
CA ALA A 60 -9.74 -7.01 7.32
C ALA A 60 -10.48 -5.94 8.16
N LEU A 61 -10.89 -4.82 7.55
CA LEU A 61 -11.64 -3.78 8.25
C LEU A 61 -13.13 -4.14 8.34
N PRO A 62 -13.80 -3.80 9.47
CA PRO A 62 -15.26 -3.93 9.56
C PRO A 62 -15.93 -3.02 8.54
N ASP A 63 -17.10 -3.45 8.06
CA ASP A 63 -17.85 -2.71 7.06
C ASP A 63 -18.42 -1.42 7.66
N THR A 64 -17.72 -0.33 7.39
CA THR A 64 -17.93 0.98 8.02
C THR A 64 -17.77 2.07 6.97
N PRO A 65 -18.36 3.26 7.18
CA PRO A 65 -18.15 4.40 6.29
C PRO A 65 -16.67 4.75 6.10
N LEU A 66 -15.85 4.53 7.14
CA LEU A 66 -14.40 4.71 7.08
C LEU A 66 -13.75 3.76 6.07
N ARG A 67 -14.10 2.46 6.09
CA ARG A 67 -13.63 1.48 5.10
C ARG A 67 -14.03 1.89 3.69
N ALA A 68 -15.28 2.31 3.48
CA ALA A 68 -15.76 2.76 2.18
C ALA A 68 -14.97 3.98 1.66
N SER A 69 -14.70 4.96 2.54
CA SER A 69 -13.88 6.13 2.21
C SER A 69 -12.45 5.75 1.82
N LEU A 70 -11.82 4.84 2.57
CA LEU A 70 -10.45 4.37 2.28
C LEU A 70 -10.38 3.55 0.99
N ALA A 71 -11.39 2.71 0.72
CA ALA A 71 -11.51 1.97 -0.53
C ALA A 71 -11.72 2.92 -1.72
N GLY A 72 -12.49 3.99 -1.56
CA GLY A 72 -12.66 5.05 -2.55
C GLY A 72 -11.32 5.72 -2.90
N ARG A 73 -10.55 6.12 -1.87
CA ARG A 73 -9.21 6.70 -2.06
C ARG A 73 -8.26 5.72 -2.74
N TYR A 74 -8.26 4.45 -2.35
CA TYR A 74 -7.44 3.41 -3.00
C TYR A 74 -7.76 3.28 -4.50
N ARG A 75 -9.05 3.19 -4.86
CA ARG A 75 -9.47 3.11 -6.28
C ARG A 75 -9.01 4.34 -7.07
N ALA A 76 -9.15 5.52 -6.48
CA ALA A 76 -8.71 6.77 -7.09
C ALA A 76 -7.19 6.87 -7.28
N LEU A 77 -6.37 6.12 -6.53
CA LEU A 77 -4.92 6.02 -6.75
C LEU A 77 -4.54 4.92 -7.75
N ARG A 78 -5.36 3.87 -7.84
CA ARG A 78 -5.14 2.77 -8.76
C ARG A 78 -5.34 3.19 -10.21
N ASP A 79 -6.41 3.93 -10.52
CA ASP A 79 -6.72 4.38 -11.88
C ASP A 79 -5.67 5.33 -12.52
N PRO A 80 -5.08 6.31 -11.80
CA PRO A 80 -4.11 7.25 -12.37
C PRO A 80 -2.64 6.82 -12.29
N HIS A 81 -2.25 5.86 -11.42
CA HIS A 81 -0.82 5.60 -11.13
C HIS A 81 -0.39 4.13 -11.14
N LEU A 82 -1.30 3.17 -11.19
CA LEU A 82 -0.96 1.74 -11.19
C LEU A 82 -1.48 1.10 -12.49
N PRO A 83 -0.61 0.61 -13.40
CA PRO A 83 -1.09 -0.19 -14.52
C PRO A 83 -1.90 -1.38 -13.99
N PRO A 84 -2.95 -1.81 -14.69
CA PRO A 84 -3.77 -2.92 -14.25
C PRO A 84 -2.85 -4.11 -13.95
N ILE A 85 -3.01 -4.69 -12.75
CA ILE A 85 -2.39 -5.97 -12.43
C ILE A 85 -2.89 -6.89 -13.54
N ALA A 86 -1.98 -7.39 -14.38
CA ALA A 86 -2.31 -8.40 -15.36
C ALA A 86 -2.99 -9.53 -14.59
N THR A 87 -4.31 -9.56 -14.66
CA THR A 87 -5.09 -10.76 -14.39
C THR A 87 -4.48 -11.76 -15.32
N ASP A 88 -3.78 -12.72 -14.73
CA ASP A 88 -3.29 -13.89 -15.42
C ASP A 88 -4.50 -14.52 -16.12
N ALA A 89 -4.63 -14.20 -17.41
CA ALA A 89 -5.61 -14.76 -18.32
C ALA A 89 -5.12 -16.12 -18.86
N SER A 90 -4.23 -16.83 -18.14
CA SER A 90 -3.79 -18.19 -18.49
C SER A 90 -4.65 -19.26 -17.83
N ARG A 91 -5.94 -18.98 -17.63
CA ARG A 91 -6.97 -20.03 -17.48
C ARG A 91 -7.91 -19.99 -18.67
N CYS A 92 -7.42 -20.47 -19.80
CA CYS A 92 -8.21 -21.07 -20.88
C CYS A 92 -7.44 -22.29 -21.37
#